data_AF-A0A522HTB7-F1
#
_entry.id   AF-A0A522HTB7-F1
#
_cell.length_a   1.000
_cell.length_b   1.000
_cell.length_c   1.000
_cell.angle_alpha   90.00
_cell.angle_beta   90.00
_cell.angle_gamma   90.00
#
_symmetry.space_group_name_H-M   'P 1'
#
loop_
_entity.id
_entity.type
_entity.pdbx_description
1 polymer ?
#
loop_
_entity_poly.entity_id
_entity_poly.type
_entity_poly.pdbx_seq_one_letter_code
_entity_poly.pdbx_strand_id
1 'polypeptide(L)'
;MQTRTLPGADFLWLVLRHVLPRRFRRARNFGFLYPNSKRLIQLVQLLLKVNLAAAAAYFKPRPVLTCPGCGGAMKIIATHLAPPPTRRDRPPDGVTECAVM
;
A
#
# COMPACT_ATOMS: atom_id res chain seq x y z
N MET A 1 33.69 -24.08 1.86
CA MET A 1 32.24 -24.32 1.74
C MET A 1 31.69 -24.49 3.15
N GLN A 2 30.98 -23.49 3.69
CA GLN A 2 30.33 -23.63 5.00
C GLN A 2 28.87 -24.01 4.79
N THR A 3 28.47 -25.14 5.33
CA THR A 3 27.09 -25.61 5.36
C THR A 3 26.40 -25.05 6.60
N ARG A 4 25.19 -24.48 6.42
CA ARG A 4 24.32 -24.05 7.52
C ARG A 4 23.05 -24.87 7.51
N THR A 5 22.70 -25.43 8.66
CA THR A 5 21.41 -26.07 8.92
C THR A 5 20.46 -25.04 9.51
N LEU A 6 19.31 -24.84 8.86
CA LEU A 6 18.28 -23.90 9.26
C LEU A 6 16.92 -24.60 9.27
N PRO A 7 15.96 -24.15 10.09
CA PRO A 7 14.57 -24.55 9.97
C PRO A 7 14.06 -24.31 8.54
N GLY A 8 13.18 -25.18 8.04
CA GLY A 8 12.70 -25.11 6.65
C GLY A 8 12.07 -23.76 6.29
N ALA A 9 11.39 -23.11 7.24
CA ALA A 9 10.80 -21.78 7.06
C ALA A 9 11.87 -20.69 6.84
N ASP A 10 12.94 -20.71 7.64
CA ASP A 10 14.03 -19.74 7.54
C ASP A 10 14.85 -19.93 6.27
N PHE A 11 15.02 -21.19 5.84
CA PHE A 11 15.61 -21.52 4.56
C PHE A 11 14.77 -20.97 3.39
N LEU A 12 13.46 -21.23 3.38
CA LEU A 12 12.56 -20.71 2.35
C LEU A 12 12.59 -19.18 2.28
N TRP A 13 12.61 -18.51 3.43
CA TRP A 13 12.68 -17.05 3.51
C TRP A 13 13.94 -16.48 2.84
N LEU A 14 15.11 -17.07 3.13
CA LEU A 14 16.39 -16.66 2.53
C LEU A 14 16.41 -16.92 1.02
N VAL A 15 15.88 -18.06 0.58
CA VAL A 15 15.76 -18.41 -0.84
C VAL A 15 14.83 -17.43 -1.55
N LEU A 16 13.64 -17.17 -1.02
CA LEU A 16 12.68 -16.22 -1.59
C LEU A 16 13.26 -14.81 -1.72
N ARG A 17 14.12 -14.39 -0.79
CA ARG A 17 14.83 -13.10 -0.85
C ARG A 17 15.78 -13.00 -2.05
N HIS A 18 16.39 -14.10 -2.47
CA HIS A 18 17.30 -14.16 -3.62
C HIS A 18 16.59 -14.48 -4.94
N VAL A 19 15.61 -15.37 -4.93
CA VAL A 19 14.98 -15.92 -6.13
C VAL A 19 13.90 -14.99 -6.70
N LEU A 20 13.34 -14.05 -5.91
CA LEU A 20 12.30 -13.16 -6.42
C LEU A 20 12.81 -12.33 -7.62
N PRO A 21 12.29 -12.55 -8.85
CA PRO A 21 12.73 -11.86 -10.06
C PRO A 21 12.55 -10.35 -9.92
N ARG A 22 13.31 -9.55 -10.68
CA ARG A 22 13.20 -8.08 -10.67
C ARG A 22 11.78 -7.56 -10.95
N ARG A 23 10.92 -8.36 -11.59
CA ARG A 23 9.52 -8.05 -11.92
C ARG A 23 8.50 -8.53 -10.89
N PHE A 24 8.88 -9.38 -9.93
CA PHE A 24 8.01 -9.61 -8.79
C PHE A 24 8.03 -8.37 -7.91
N ARG A 25 6.84 -7.83 -7.60
CA ARG A 25 6.75 -6.75 -6.61
C ARG A 25 7.24 -7.30 -5.29
N ARG A 26 8.47 -6.93 -4.91
CA ARG A 26 8.93 -7.01 -3.51
C ARG A 26 8.05 -6.07 -2.72
N ALA A 27 6.99 -6.60 -2.12
CA ALA A 27 6.11 -5.83 -1.27
C ALA A 27 6.90 -5.39 -0.03
N ARG A 28 7.41 -4.16 -0.03
CA ARG A 28 7.98 -3.52 1.17
C ARG A 28 6.86 -2.98 2.06
N ASN A 29 5.88 -3.83 2.35
CA ASN A 29 4.77 -3.45 3.21
C ASN A 29 5.20 -3.72 4.66
N PHE A 30 5.92 -2.77 5.26
CA PHE A 30 6.34 -2.86 6.66
C PHE A 30 5.93 -1.59 7.41
N GLY A 31 5.62 -1.76 8.70
CA GLY A 31 5.19 -0.67 9.57
C GLY A 31 4.00 0.11 8.99
N PHE A 32 4.14 1.43 8.92
CA PHE A 32 3.09 2.32 8.42
C PHE A 32 2.87 2.22 6.90
N LEU A 33 3.77 1.61 6.12
CA LEU A 33 3.59 1.47 4.66
C LEU A 33 2.68 0.28 4.29
N TYR A 34 2.20 -0.49 5.27
CA TYR A 34 1.32 -1.63 5.04
C TYR A 34 -0.11 -1.17 4.67
N PRO A 35 -0.79 -1.76 3.67
CA PRO A 35 -2.14 -1.34 3.26
C PRO A 35 -3.21 -1.34 4.37
N ASN A 36 -3.02 -2.16 5.43
CA ASN A 36 -3.90 -2.25 6.60
C ASN A 36 -3.49 -1.35 7.77
N SER A 37 -2.38 -0.60 7.69
CA SER A 37 -1.95 0.31 8.77
C SER A 37 -2.77 1.61 8.84
N LYS A 38 -3.80 1.78 7.99
CA LYS A 38 -4.58 3.02 7.86
C LYS A 38 -5.14 3.54 9.19
N ARG A 39 -5.63 2.64 10.05
CA ARG A 39 -6.13 3.01 11.40
C ARG A 39 -5.01 3.54 12.30
N LEU A 40 -3.86 2.89 12.26
CA LEU A 40 -2.70 3.27 13.06
C LEU A 40 -2.13 4.61 12.58
N ILE A 41 -2.09 4.84 11.27
CA ILE A 41 -1.75 6.13 10.66
C ILE A 41 -2.70 7.24 11.14
N GLN A 42 -4.01 6.98 11.16
CA GLN A 42 -5.01 7.94 11.67
C GLN A 42 -4.80 8.27 13.15
N LEU A 43 -4.48 7.25 13.96
CA LEU A 43 -4.21 7.42 15.39
C LEU A 43 -2.97 8.30 15.61
N VAL A 44 -1.89 8.07 14.86
CA VAL A 44 -0.69 8.91 14.90
C VAL A 44 -1.01 10.35 14.49
N GLN A 45 -1.83 10.56 13.46
CA GLN A 45 -2.25 11.90 13.05
C GLN A 45 -3.03 12.62 14.13
N LEU A 46 -3.91 11.91 14.86
CA LEU A 46 -4.68 12.47 15.96
C LEU A 46 -3.80 12.84 17.15
N LEU A 47 -2.89 11.94 17.56
CA LEU A 47 -1.91 12.18 18.62
C LEU A 47 -1.03 13.38 18.34
N LEU A 48 -0.52 13.50 17.11
CA LEU A 48 0.35 14.60 16.69
C LEU A 48 -0.45 15.85 16.24
N LYS A 49 -1.80 15.81 16.30
CA LYS A 49 -2.70 16.88 15.84
C LYS A 49 -2.40 17.35 14.40
N VAL A 50 -2.01 16.43 13.52
CA VAL A 50 -1.66 16.70 12.12
C VAL A 50 -2.93 16.75 11.28
N ASN A 51 -3.25 17.93 10.74
CA ASN A 51 -4.33 18.09 9.78
C ASN A 51 -3.82 17.88 8.35
N LEU A 52 -3.90 16.65 7.85
CA LEU A 52 -3.52 16.34 6.46
C LEU A 52 -4.45 16.95 5.41
N ALA A 53 -5.69 17.31 5.75
CA ALA A 53 -6.58 17.99 4.81
C ALA A 53 -6.09 19.42 4.53
N ALA A 54 -5.56 20.10 5.54
CA ALA A 54 -4.88 21.38 5.36
C ALA A 54 -3.56 21.20 4.56
N ALA A 55 -2.83 20.11 4.79
CA ALA A 55 -1.62 19.79 4.01
C ALA A 55 -1.93 19.42 2.55
N ALA A 56 -3.17 19.06 2.21
CA ALA A 56 -3.57 18.76 0.84
C ALA A 56 -3.39 19.97 -0.09
N ALA A 57 -3.53 21.18 0.43
CA ALA A 57 -3.24 22.43 -0.31
C ALA A 57 -1.76 22.58 -0.68
N TYR A 58 -0.85 21.90 0.03
CA TYR A 58 0.58 21.91 -0.25
C TYR A 58 1.00 20.86 -1.29
N PHE A 59 0.18 19.84 -1.55
CA PHE A 59 0.50 18.86 -2.58
C PHE A 59 0.31 19.45 -3.96
N LYS A 60 1.39 19.44 -4.75
CA LYS A 60 1.35 19.87 -6.14
C LYS A 60 0.26 19.06 -6.87
N PRO A 61 -0.67 19.72 -7.56
CA PRO A 61 -1.72 19.02 -8.29
C PRO A 61 -1.10 18.09 -9.33
N ARG A 62 -1.77 16.97 -9.61
CA ARG A 62 -1.32 16.02 -10.62
C ARG A 62 -1.17 16.75 -11.95
N PRO A 63 -0.02 16.61 -12.66
CA PRO A 63 0.14 17.21 -13.97
C PRO A 63 -0.94 16.71 -14.92
N VAL A 64 -1.53 17.64 -15.66
CA VAL A 64 -2.57 17.36 -16.66
C VAL A 64 -1.93 16.65 -17.84
N LEU A 65 -2.56 15.59 -18.34
CA LEU A 65 -2.14 14.92 -19.56
C LEU A 65 -2.48 15.82 -20.74
N THR A 66 -1.49 16.17 -21.55
CA THR A 66 -1.67 17.03 -22.72
C THR A 66 -1.63 16.21 -24.01
N CYS A 67 -2.47 16.58 -24.98
CA CYS A 67 -2.47 15.96 -26.29
C CYS A 67 -1.20 16.37 -27.07
N PRO A 68 -0.42 15.43 -27.64
CA PRO A 68 0.81 15.75 -28.37
C PRO A 68 0.57 16.55 -29.66
N GLY A 69 -0.65 16.52 -30.22
CA GLY A 69 -0.99 17.26 -31.44
C GLY A 69 -1.48 18.69 -31.17
N CYS A 70 -2.45 18.85 -30.26
CA CYS A 70 -3.12 20.14 -30.03
C CYS A 70 -2.78 20.81 -28.69
N GLY A 71 -2.01 20.15 -27.80
CA GLY A 71 -1.68 20.67 -26.47
C GLY A 71 -2.84 20.70 -25.47
N GLY A 72 -4.06 20.34 -25.88
CA GLY A 72 -5.26 20.36 -25.03
C GLY A 72 -5.21 19.36 -23.88
N ALA A 73 -5.96 19.65 -22.80
CA ALA A 73 -6.09 18.78 -21.64
C ALA A 73 -6.89 17.51 -21.96
N MET A 74 -6.29 16.35 -21.74
CA MET A 74 -6.91 15.04 -21.98
C MET A 74 -7.71 14.56 -20.77
N LYS A 75 -8.87 13.94 -21.03
CA LYS A 75 -9.71 13.29 -20.01
C LYS A 75 -9.47 11.77 -20.01
N ILE A 76 -9.32 11.19 -18.83
CA ILE A 76 -9.23 9.73 -18.68
C ILE A 76 -10.64 9.15 -18.81
N ILE A 77 -10.85 8.29 -19.81
CA ILE A 77 -12.15 7.68 -20.11
C ILE A 77 -12.30 6.32 -19.38
N ALA A 78 -11.21 5.56 -19.26
CA ALA A 78 -11.21 4.26 -18.59
C ALA A 78 -9.85 3.99 -17.93
N THR A 79 -9.88 3.21 -16.85
CA THR A 79 -8.69 2.66 -16.19
C THR A 79 -8.85 1.15 -16.04
N HIS A 80 -7.77 0.38 -16.21
CA HIS A 80 -7.76 -1.07 -15.95
C HIS A 80 -7.66 -1.42 -14.45
N LEU A 81 -7.98 -0.47 -13.57
CA LEU A 81 -8.03 -0.71 -12.13
C LEU A 81 -9.48 -0.96 -11.74
N ALA A 82 -9.69 -1.98 -10.90
CA ALA A 82 -10.98 -2.14 -10.23
C ALA A 82 -11.33 -0.84 -9.49
N PRO A 83 -12.59 -0.39 -9.52
CA PRO A 83 -13.01 0.76 -8.75
C PRO A 83 -12.72 0.49 -7.25
N PRO A 84 -12.33 1.52 -6.48
CA PRO A 84 -12.14 1.34 -5.05
C PRO A 84 -13.45 0.83 -4.43
N PRO A 85 -13.40 -0.13 -3.49
CA PRO A 85 -14.60 -0.65 -2.85
C PRO A 85 -15.35 0.51 -2.19
N THR A 86 -16.67 0.58 -2.41
CA THR A 86 -17.47 1.58 -1.73
C THR A 86 -17.52 1.27 -0.24
N ARG A 87 -17.80 2.26 0.62
CA ARG A 87 -17.89 2.03 2.08
C ARG A 87 -18.88 0.92 2.46
N ARG A 88 -19.88 0.65 1.60
CA ARG A 88 -20.91 -0.37 1.79
C ARG A 88 -20.41 -1.79 1.51
N ASP A 89 -19.42 -1.92 0.63
CA ASP A 89 -18.83 -3.21 0.23
C ASP A 89 -17.68 -3.64 1.15
N ARG A 90 -17.31 -2.80 2.13
CA ARG A 90 -16.29 -3.17 3.11
C ARG A 90 -16.93 -4.18 4.07
N PRO A 91 -16.48 -5.44 4.11
CA PRO A 91 -16.90 -6.34 5.17
C PRO A 91 -16.61 -5.66 6.52
N PRO A 92 -17.48 -5.78 7.53
CA PRO A 92 -17.18 -5.27 8.86
C PRO A 92 -15.81 -5.83 9.24
N ASP A 93 -14.84 -4.93 9.44
CA ASP A 93 -13.46 -5.29 9.74
C ASP A 93 -13.53 -6.29 10.89
N GLY A 94 -13.17 -7.55 10.60
CA GLY A 94 -13.42 -8.71 11.43
C GLY A 94 -13.23 -8.40 12.90
N VAL A 95 -14.25 -8.75 13.67
CA VAL A 95 -14.26 -8.83 15.13
C VAL A 95 -12.96 -9.51 15.55
N THR A 96 -12.11 -8.80 16.27
CA THR A 96 -11.04 -9.44 17.04
C THR A 96 -11.73 -10.10 18.24
N GLU A 97 -12.31 -11.28 18.04
CA GLU A 97 -12.58 -12.20 19.14
C GLU A 97 -11.24 -12.89 19.44
N CYS A 98 -10.47 -12.28 20.35
CA CYS A 98 -9.39 -12.97 21.04
C CYS A 98 -10.01 -14.09 21.89
N ALA A 99 -10.22 -15.27 21.31
CA ALA A 99 -10.34 -16.49 22.08
C ALA A 99 -8.93 -16.90 22.53
N VAL A 100 -8.52 -16.40 23.69
CA VAL A 100 -7.40 -16.95 24.45
C VAL A 100 -7.96 -18.14 25.24
N MET A 101 -7.52 -19.35 24.88
CA MET A 101 -7.34 -20.43 25.84
C MET A 101 -5.89 -20.39 26.31
#